data_AF-A0A017TFU8-F1
#
_entry.id   AF-A0A017TFU8-F1
#
_cell.length_a   1.000
_cell.length_b   1.000
_cell.length_c   1.000
_cell.angle_alpha   90.00
_cell.angle_beta   90.00
_cell.angle_gamma   90.00
#
_symmetry.space_group_name_H-M   'P 1'
#
loop_
_entity.id
_entity.type
_entity.pdbx_description
1 polymer ?
#
loop_
_entity_poly.entity_id
_entity_poly.type
_entity_poly.pdbx_seq_one_letter_code
_entity_poly.pdbx_strand_id
1 'polypeptide(L)'
;MSAQVHAARAATAPSLDVLSRLLRDPAGVAQRCREEDNLGQITATALVAITLGAAVFGGVIGSFRGGVQIGYAAIKIPLALLATLALCTPGFHAFSATLGRAFPLRSVVSLSLAAAARAALVLLASAPVLWLMFDLGLDYHQAALAAAFAYGLAGLAALGVLLRGLGAGKGRVLTALGFVALFFAVAGQTSWILRPYLVRPRTESPPFLRAREGGFGDAVLKSGRSSMGIFDEDLTTHEHSWEEDSYEHAPAAPRSPEPRTWPAVRAVPEAAVPAEGAEGAEGAVPAAPAAPAAPAVRAVPAAPERQEGGL
;
A
#
# COMPACT_ATOMS: atom_id res chain seq x y z
N MET A 1 -27.20 29.96 28.83
CA MET A 1 -25.96 29.21 28.59
C MET A 1 -26.19 27.88 27.86
N SER A 2 -27.10 26.99 28.29
CA SER A 2 -27.35 25.70 27.61
C SER A 2 -27.76 25.81 26.13
N ALA A 3 -28.61 26.77 25.75
CA ALA A 3 -29.05 26.94 24.36
C ALA A 3 -27.92 27.36 23.39
N GLN A 4 -27.00 28.23 23.84
CA GLN A 4 -25.83 28.63 23.04
C GLN A 4 -24.81 27.49 22.89
N VAL A 5 -24.62 26.66 23.94
CA VAL A 5 -23.77 25.47 23.85
C VAL A 5 -24.36 24.43 22.89
N HIS A 6 -25.69 24.26 22.88
CA HIS A 6 -26.37 23.36 21.94
C HIS A 6 -26.28 23.88 20.50
N ALA A 7 -26.46 25.19 20.30
CA ALA A 7 -26.30 25.82 18.98
C ALA A 7 -24.85 25.72 18.47
N ALA A 8 -23.85 25.94 19.34
CA ALA A 8 -22.43 25.81 18.98
C ALA A 8 -22.04 24.36 18.67
N ARG A 9 -22.55 23.37 19.42
CA ARG A 9 -22.36 21.94 19.14
C ARG A 9 -23.05 21.51 17.85
N ALA A 10 -24.27 21.99 17.59
CA ALA A 10 -24.98 21.73 16.34
C ALA A 10 -24.24 22.31 15.14
N ALA A 11 -23.63 23.50 15.29
CA ALA A 11 -22.80 24.13 14.26
C ALA A 11 -21.47 23.41 13.97
N THR A 12 -21.06 22.45 14.81
CA THR A 12 -19.85 21.63 14.63
C THR A 12 -20.15 20.13 14.45
N ALA A 13 -21.42 19.72 14.47
CA ALA A 13 -21.78 18.33 14.23
C ALA A 13 -21.64 17.98 12.74
N PRO A 14 -21.15 16.78 12.38
CA PRO A 14 -21.12 16.35 10.99
C PRO A 14 -22.54 16.30 10.39
N SER A 15 -22.67 16.65 9.10
CA SER A 15 -23.96 16.78 8.42
C SER A 15 -23.99 15.99 7.12
N LEU A 16 -25.05 15.18 6.94
CA LEU A 16 -25.30 14.45 5.70
C LEU A 16 -25.58 15.39 4.52
N ASP A 17 -26.14 16.58 4.76
CA ASP A 17 -26.33 17.60 3.72
C ASP A 17 -24.97 18.08 3.18
N VAL A 18 -24.02 18.40 4.07
CA VAL A 18 -22.66 18.80 3.66
C VAL A 18 -21.96 17.67 2.92
N LEU A 19 -22.12 16.42 3.36
CA LEU A 19 -21.58 15.24 2.68
C LEU A 19 -22.15 15.08 1.26
N SER A 20 -23.47 15.21 1.12
CA SER A 20 -24.17 15.17 -0.17
C SER A 20 -23.71 16.29 -1.10
N ARG A 21 -23.55 17.51 -0.57
CA ARG A 21 -23.03 18.64 -1.33
C ARG A 21 -21.58 18.45 -1.75
N LEU A 22 -20.72 17.86 -0.92
CA LEU A 22 -19.35 17.53 -1.36
C LEU A 22 -19.37 16.68 -2.64
N LEU A 23 -20.29 15.71 -2.75
CA LEU A 23 -20.44 14.89 -3.95
C LEU A 23 -21.08 15.63 -5.13
N ARG A 24 -22.21 16.31 -4.89
CA ARG A 24 -23.12 16.85 -5.92
C ARG A 24 -22.85 18.32 -6.28
N ASP A 25 -22.44 19.13 -5.31
CA ASP A 25 -22.13 20.55 -5.46
C ASP A 25 -20.82 20.93 -4.73
N PRO A 26 -19.66 20.42 -5.20
CA PRO A 26 -18.37 20.78 -4.62
C PRO A 26 -18.04 22.28 -4.77
N ALA A 27 -18.70 22.98 -5.70
CA ALA A 27 -18.49 24.41 -5.90
C ALA A 27 -19.12 25.23 -4.77
N GLY A 28 -20.36 24.90 -4.38
CA GLY A 28 -21.03 25.53 -3.24
C GLY A 28 -20.27 25.30 -1.93
N VAL A 29 -19.75 24.10 -1.68
CA VAL A 29 -18.93 23.84 -0.48
C VAL A 29 -17.64 24.66 -0.49
N ALA A 30 -16.96 24.76 -1.63
CA ALA A 30 -15.75 25.56 -1.77
C ALA A 30 -16.03 27.08 -1.61
N GLN A 31 -17.22 27.53 -2.02
CA GLN A 31 -17.67 28.91 -1.82
C GLN A 31 -17.93 29.21 -0.33
N ARG A 32 -18.63 28.33 0.38
CA ARG A 32 -18.84 28.46 1.83
C ARG A 32 -17.54 28.53 2.61
N CYS A 33 -16.51 27.79 2.17
CA CYS A 33 -15.17 27.88 2.76
C CYS A 33 -14.55 29.28 2.60
N ARG A 34 -14.74 29.94 1.44
CA ARG A 34 -14.26 31.31 1.20
C ARG A 34 -15.04 32.35 1.99
N GLU A 35 -16.35 32.19 2.06
CA GLU A 35 -17.26 33.12 2.74
C GLU A 35 -17.28 32.91 4.26
N GLU A 36 -16.52 31.94 4.76
CA GLU A 36 -16.45 31.57 6.17
C GLU A 36 -17.79 31.12 6.77
N ASP A 37 -18.68 30.62 5.93
CA ASP A 37 -20.00 30.15 6.32
C ASP A 37 -19.93 28.72 6.89
N ASN A 38 -20.29 28.57 8.17
CA ASN A 38 -20.41 27.28 8.86
C ASN A 38 -19.19 26.35 8.72
N LEU A 39 -17.99 26.92 8.79
CA LEU A 39 -16.73 26.19 8.65
C LEU A 39 -16.61 24.98 9.59
N GLY A 40 -17.07 25.11 10.84
CA GLY A 40 -17.04 24.02 11.81
C GLY A 40 -17.77 22.76 11.35
N GLN A 41 -18.95 22.92 10.75
CA GLN A 41 -19.75 21.83 10.21
C GLN A 41 -19.06 21.17 9.00
N ILE A 42 -18.45 21.99 8.12
CA ILE A 42 -17.69 21.52 6.97
C ILE A 42 -16.47 20.72 7.44
N THR A 43 -15.69 21.26 8.38
CA THR A 43 -14.53 20.59 8.98
C THR A 43 -14.91 19.26 9.61
N ALA A 44 -15.93 19.21 10.45
CA ALA A 44 -16.35 17.98 11.12
C ALA A 44 -16.84 16.91 10.12
N THR A 45 -17.66 17.31 9.15
CA THR A 45 -18.13 16.41 8.09
C THR A 45 -16.97 15.90 7.24
N ALA A 46 -16.02 16.78 6.91
CA ALA A 46 -14.84 16.43 6.13
C ALA A 46 -13.95 15.44 6.87
N LEU A 47 -13.71 15.61 8.17
CA LEU A 47 -12.95 14.67 8.98
C LEU A 47 -13.59 13.28 8.99
N VAL A 48 -14.91 13.19 9.20
CA VAL A 48 -15.64 11.92 9.15
C VAL A 48 -15.51 11.26 7.77
N ALA A 49 -15.70 12.03 6.69
CA ALA A 49 -15.58 11.54 5.33
C ALA A 49 -14.17 11.05 5.00
N ILE A 50 -13.13 11.78 5.44
CA ILE A 50 -11.72 11.39 5.29
C ILE A 50 -11.48 10.08 6.03
N THR A 51 -11.80 10.01 7.32
CA THR A 51 -11.51 8.83 8.14
C THR A 51 -12.22 7.59 7.60
N LEU A 52 -13.53 7.67 7.36
CA LEU A 52 -14.31 6.51 6.88
C LEU A 52 -13.95 6.13 5.44
N GLY A 53 -13.91 7.11 4.53
CA GLY A 53 -13.65 6.83 3.12
C GLY A 53 -12.26 6.27 2.87
N ALA A 54 -11.24 6.85 3.51
CA ALA A 54 -9.88 6.37 3.41
C ALA A 54 -9.67 5.04 4.16
N ALA A 55 -10.34 4.81 5.29
CA ALA A 55 -10.25 3.53 6.01
C ALA A 55 -10.87 2.38 5.22
N VAL A 56 -12.05 2.57 4.63
CA VAL A 56 -12.70 1.53 3.80
C VAL A 56 -11.84 1.21 2.58
N PHE A 57 -11.39 2.23 1.86
CA PHE A 57 -10.50 2.03 0.71
C PHE A 57 -9.18 1.35 1.12
N GLY A 58 -8.62 1.73 2.27
CA GLY A 58 -7.43 1.09 2.80
C GLY A 58 -7.65 -0.36 3.22
N GLY A 59 -8.80 -0.68 3.80
CA GLY A 59 -9.21 -2.05 4.08
C GLY A 59 -9.27 -2.91 2.81
N VAL A 60 -9.83 -2.37 1.72
CA VAL A 60 -9.82 -3.04 0.42
C VAL A 60 -8.40 -3.24 -0.10
N ILE A 61 -7.54 -2.20 -0.09
CA ILE A 61 -6.13 -2.36 -0.45
C ILE A 61 -5.45 -3.47 0.37
N GLY A 62 -5.70 -3.51 1.67
CA GLY A 62 -5.13 -4.52 2.56
C GLY A 62 -5.69 -5.93 2.33
N SER A 63 -6.90 -6.05 1.74
CA SER A 63 -7.50 -7.35 1.43
C SER A 63 -6.81 -8.07 0.28
N PHE A 64 -6.03 -7.36 -0.54
CA PHE A 64 -5.21 -7.98 -1.59
C PHE A 64 -4.26 -9.05 -1.04
N ARG A 65 -3.70 -8.82 0.16
CA ARG A 65 -2.91 -9.83 0.89
C ARG A 65 -3.75 -10.56 1.94
N GLY A 66 -4.69 -9.85 2.58
CA GLY A 66 -5.50 -10.37 3.67
C GLY A 66 -4.83 -10.28 5.06
N GLY A 67 -5.46 -10.93 6.04
CA GLY A 67 -4.97 -10.98 7.43
C GLY A 67 -4.85 -9.61 8.10
N VAL A 68 -3.80 -9.41 8.91
CA VAL A 68 -3.56 -8.16 9.65
C VAL A 68 -3.35 -6.94 8.74
N GLN A 69 -3.02 -7.15 7.47
CA GLN A 69 -2.80 -6.05 6.54
C GLN A 69 -4.08 -5.24 6.27
N ILE A 70 -5.25 -5.86 6.33
CA ILE A 70 -6.55 -5.17 6.20
C ILE A 70 -6.65 -4.07 7.26
N GLY A 71 -6.42 -4.43 8.53
CA GLY A 71 -6.46 -3.49 9.65
C GLY A 71 -5.37 -2.42 9.55
N TYR A 72 -4.14 -2.81 9.20
CA TYR A 72 -3.05 -1.86 9.06
C TYR A 72 -3.29 -0.84 7.96
N ALA A 73 -3.74 -1.26 6.78
CA ALA A 73 -4.00 -0.34 5.68
C ALA A 73 -5.22 0.55 5.97
N ALA A 74 -6.28 0.01 6.57
CA ALA A 74 -7.46 0.77 6.99
C ALA A 74 -7.13 1.86 8.03
N ILE A 75 -6.13 1.65 8.89
CA ILE A 75 -5.67 2.66 9.87
C ILE A 75 -4.64 3.60 9.26
N LYS A 76 -3.67 3.08 8.52
CA LYS A 76 -2.54 3.87 8.01
C LYS A 76 -2.94 4.88 6.94
N ILE A 77 -3.85 4.53 6.04
CA ILE A 77 -4.25 5.43 4.95
C ILE A 77 -4.92 6.72 5.46
N PRO A 78 -5.93 6.68 6.34
CA PRO A 78 -6.49 7.91 6.92
C PRO A 78 -5.46 8.68 7.74
N LEU A 79 -4.60 8.00 8.50
CA LEU A 79 -3.53 8.66 9.26
C LEU A 79 -2.52 9.37 8.35
N ALA A 80 -2.08 8.72 7.27
CA ALA A 80 -1.18 9.32 6.29
C ALA A 80 -1.79 10.57 5.66
N LEU A 81 -3.08 10.51 5.28
CA LEU A 81 -3.78 11.63 4.68
C LEU A 81 -3.95 12.80 5.67
N LEU A 82 -4.37 12.53 6.91
CA LEU A 82 -4.56 13.55 7.94
C LEU A 82 -3.22 14.17 8.37
N ALA A 83 -2.17 13.37 8.55
CA ALA A 83 -0.83 13.86 8.87
C ALA A 83 -0.28 14.74 7.75
N THR A 84 -0.44 14.31 6.49
CA THR A 84 -0.06 15.13 5.33
C THR A 84 -0.80 16.47 5.36
N LEU A 85 -2.11 16.48 5.56
CA LEU A 85 -2.88 17.73 5.62
C LEU A 85 -2.44 18.63 6.77
N ALA A 86 -2.19 18.08 7.95
CA ALA A 86 -1.72 18.84 9.12
C ALA A 86 -0.39 19.56 8.84
N LEU A 87 0.51 18.94 8.08
CA LEU A 87 1.80 19.51 7.71
C LEU A 87 1.69 20.49 6.52
N CYS A 88 0.90 20.16 5.50
CA CYS A 88 0.80 20.96 4.27
C CYS A 88 -0.04 22.22 4.43
N THR A 89 -1.11 22.19 5.22
CA THR A 89 -2.08 23.29 5.33
C THR A 89 -1.47 24.60 5.86
N PRO A 90 -0.66 24.62 6.95
CA PRO A 90 -0.01 25.86 7.39
C PRO A 90 1.00 26.38 6.35
N GLY A 91 1.75 25.47 5.70
CA GLY A 91 2.66 25.84 4.61
C GLY A 91 1.93 26.43 3.41
N PHE A 92 0.74 25.91 3.08
CA PHE A 92 -0.11 26.44 2.03
C PHE A 92 -0.63 27.84 2.37
N HIS A 93 -1.07 28.07 3.60
CA HIS A 93 -1.48 29.39 4.06
C HIS A 93 -0.35 30.40 3.90
N ALA A 94 0.86 30.08 4.38
CA ALA A 94 2.03 30.94 4.25
C ALA A 94 2.38 31.21 2.77
N PHE A 95 2.41 30.17 1.92
CA PHE A 95 2.70 30.30 0.50
C PHE A 95 1.64 31.11 -0.26
N SER A 96 0.36 30.95 0.08
CA SER A 96 -0.70 31.74 -0.54
C SER A 96 -0.58 33.23 -0.19
N ALA A 97 -0.17 33.56 1.03
CA ALA A 97 0.07 34.93 1.46
C ALA A 97 1.24 35.59 0.69
N THR A 98 2.34 34.87 0.41
CA THR A 98 3.47 35.43 -0.37
C THR A 98 3.11 35.71 -1.83
N LEU A 99 2.12 34.99 -2.38
CA LEU A 99 1.57 35.25 -3.72
C LEU A 99 0.48 36.35 -3.74
N GLY A 100 0.30 37.09 -2.65
CA GLY A 100 -0.69 38.16 -2.53
C GLY A 100 -2.13 37.64 -2.37
N ARG A 101 -2.29 36.38 -1.95
CA ARG A 101 -3.57 35.68 -1.82
C ARG A 101 -3.80 35.31 -0.36
N ALA A 102 -3.99 36.34 0.47
CA ALA A 102 -4.17 36.19 1.90
C ALA A 102 -5.60 35.69 2.21
N PHE A 103 -5.70 34.39 2.49
CA PHE A 103 -6.92 33.78 3.02
C PHE A 103 -6.80 33.60 4.54
N PRO A 104 -7.89 33.72 5.30
CA PRO A 104 -7.90 33.35 6.71
C PRO A 104 -7.51 31.88 6.90
N LEU A 105 -6.65 31.58 7.90
CA LEU A 105 -6.17 30.22 8.15
C LEU A 105 -7.32 29.21 8.32
N ARG A 106 -8.42 29.60 8.97
CA ARG A 106 -9.61 28.75 9.14
C ARG A 106 -10.26 28.36 7.81
N SER A 107 -10.31 29.27 6.84
CA SER A 107 -10.82 29.01 5.49
C SER A 107 -9.89 28.06 4.74
N VAL A 108 -8.57 28.25 4.87
CA VAL A 108 -7.57 27.37 4.27
C VAL A 108 -7.69 25.95 4.83
N VAL A 109 -7.77 25.80 6.16
CA VAL A 109 -7.99 24.51 6.83
C VAL A 109 -9.27 23.84 6.35
N SER A 110 -10.38 24.57 6.36
CA SER A 110 -11.69 24.03 5.94
C SER A 110 -11.70 23.63 4.48
N LEU A 111 -11.08 24.43 3.60
CA LEU A 111 -10.97 24.14 2.18
C LEU A 111 -10.08 22.93 1.90
N SER A 112 -8.92 22.83 2.57
CA SER A 112 -8.01 21.69 2.45
C SER A 112 -8.68 20.40 2.92
N LEU A 113 -9.42 20.44 4.03
CA LEU A 113 -10.19 19.30 4.53
C LEU A 113 -11.35 18.96 3.59
N ALA A 114 -12.10 19.93 3.06
CA ALA A 114 -13.17 19.69 2.11
C ALA A 114 -12.65 19.05 0.81
N ALA A 115 -11.50 19.51 0.30
CA ALA A 115 -10.84 18.91 -0.85
C ALA A 115 -10.42 17.45 -0.57
N ALA A 116 -9.79 17.19 0.57
CA ALA A 116 -9.39 15.84 0.97
C ALA A 116 -10.59 14.92 1.25
N ALA A 117 -11.67 15.44 1.82
CA ALA A 117 -12.92 14.71 1.98
C ALA A 117 -13.50 14.31 0.62
N ARG A 118 -13.43 15.19 -0.38
CA ARG A 118 -13.86 14.83 -1.74
C ARG A 118 -13.01 13.71 -2.33
N ALA A 119 -11.69 13.75 -2.15
CA ALA A 119 -10.80 12.66 -2.53
C ALA A 119 -11.18 11.35 -1.83
N ALA A 120 -11.36 11.37 -0.51
CA ALA A 120 -11.71 10.19 0.27
C ALA A 120 -13.07 9.58 -0.16
N LEU A 121 -14.03 10.41 -0.55
CA LEU A 121 -15.30 9.94 -1.11
C LEU A 121 -15.16 9.32 -2.51
N VAL A 122 -14.24 9.83 -3.35
CA VAL A 122 -13.90 9.17 -4.62
C VAL A 122 -13.25 7.82 -4.34
N LEU A 123 -12.29 7.75 -3.42
CA LEU A 123 -11.66 6.48 -3.02
C LEU A 123 -12.69 5.48 -2.48
N LEU A 124 -13.61 5.94 -1.63
CA LEU A 124 -14.72 5.13 -1.13
C LEU A 124 -15.58 4.58 -2.27
N ALA A 125 -15.90 5.41 -3.27
CA ALA A 125 -16.65 4.98 -4.46
C ALA A 125 -15.86 4.00 -5.35
N SER A 126 -14.53 4.12 -5.38
CA SER A 126 -13.65 3.19 -6.10
C SER A 126 -13.39 1.88 -5.35
N ALA A 127 -13.61 1.84 -4.03
CA ALA A 127 -13.35 0.67 -3.19
C ALA A 127 -14.05 -0.63 -3.67
N PRO A 128 -15.37 -0.66 -3.96
CA PRO A 128 -16.02 -1.88 -4.45
C PRO A 128 -15.51 -2.33 -5.83
N VAL A 129 -15.15 -1.38 -6.70
CA VAL A 129 -14.57 -1.68 -8.03
C VAL A 129 -13.20 -2.35 -7.85
N LEU A 130 -12.35 -1.78 -7.01
CA LEU A 130 -11.02 -2.34 -6.74
C LEU A 130 -11.11 -3.71 -6.08
N TRP A 131 -12.04 -3.89 -5.15
CA TRP A 131 -12.31 -5.17 -4.50
C TRP A 131 -12.72 -6.25 -5.50
N LEU A 132 -13.65 -5.92 -6.43
CA LEU A 132 -14.05 -6.83 -7.51
C LEU A 132 -12.87 -7.19 -8.42
N MET A 133 -12.00 -6.23 -8.74
CA MET A 133 -10.80 -6.52 -9.53
C MET A 133 -9.85 -7.49 -8.81
N PHE A 134 -9.71 -7.40 -7.48
CA PHE A 134 -8.91 -8.36 -6.72
C PHE A 134 -9.51 -9.77 -6.77
N ASP A 135 -10.84 -9.88 -6.67
CA ASP A 135 -11.55 -11.17 -6.80
C ASP A 135 -11.39 -11.78 -8.20
N LEU A 136 -11.28 -10.94 -9.24
CA LEU A 136 -10.97 -11.36 -10.61
C LEU A 136 -9.50 -11.77 -10.83
N GLY A 137 -8.66 -11.76 -9.79
CA GLY A 137 -7.30 -12.31 -9.82
C GLY A 137 -6.23 -11.36 -10.36
N LEU A 138 -6.35 -10.04 -10.11
CA LEU A 138 -5.28 -9.10 -10.45
C LEU A 138 -3.92 -9.52 -9.86
N ASP A 139 -2.87 -9.45 -10.67
CA ASP A 139 -1.50 -9.55 -10.19
C ASP A 139 -1.13 -8.32 -9.33
N TYR A 140 -0.09 -8.45 -8.49
CA TYR A 140 0.44 -7.37 -7.65
C TYR A 140 0.67 -6.06 -8.40
N HIS A 141 1.27 -6.11 -9.59
CA HIS A 141 1.56 -4.89 -10.35
C HIS A 141 0.29 -4.24 -10.88
N GLN A 142 -0.68 -5.05 -11.31
CA GLN A 142 -1.96 -4.55 -11.79
C GLN A 142 -2.79 -3.98 -10.64
N ALA A 143 -2.78 -4.62 -9.46
CA ALA A 143 -3.41 -4.11 -8.25
C ALA A 143 -2.80 -2.77 -7.81
N ALA A 144 -1.47 -2.65 -7.88
CA ALA A 144 -0.78 -1.39 -7.58
C ALA A 144 -1.16 -0.28 -8.55
N LEU A 145 -1.23 -0.57 -9.86
CA LEU A 145 -1.66 0.40 -10.87
C LEU A 145 -3.14 0.79 -10.72
N ALA A 146 -4.03 -0.16 -10.42
CA ALA A 146 -5.45 0.12 -10.18
C ALA A 146 -5.65 1.02 -8.95
N ALA A 147 -4.92 0.74 -7.86
CA ALA A 147 -4.92 1.60 -6.68
C ALA A 147 -4.36 2.99 -6.98
N ALA A 148 -3.24 3.08 -7.72
CA ALA A 148 -2.65 4.35 -8.12
C ALA A 148 -3.60 5.18 -9.00
N PHE A 149 -4.33 4.53 -9.91
CA PHE A 149 -5.35 5.17 -10.74
C PHE A 149 -6.49 5.75 -9.88
N ALA A 150 -6.99 4.99 -8.90
CA ALA A 150 -8.00 5.48 -7.95
C ALA A 150 -7.51 6.70 -7.15
N TYR A 151 -6.25 6.68 -6.66
CA TYR A 151 -5.62 7.84 -6.02
C TYR A 151 -5.51 9.04 -6.97
N GLY A 152 -5.19 8.81 -8.24
CA GLY A 152 -5.16 9.85 -9.27
C GLY A 152 -6.52 10.53 -9.47
N LEU A 153 -7.60 9.75 -9.63
CA LEU A 153 -8.97 10.27 -9.72
C LEU A 153 -9.37 11.06 -8.48
N ALA A 154 -9.04 10.54 -7.29
CA ALA A 154 -9.29 11.22 -6.03
C ALA A 154 -8.53 12.57 -5.94
N GLY A 155 -7.26 12.59 -6.35
CA GLY A 155 -6.45 13.80 -6.43
C GLY A 155 -7.02 14.85 -7.37
N LEU A 156 -7.50 14.44 -8.56
CA LEU A 156 -8.17 15.34 -9.51
C LEU A 156 -9.46 15.93 -8.91
N ALA A 157 -10.25 15.13 -8.21
CA ALA A 157 -11.46 15.61 -7.54
C ALA A 157 -11.15 16.61 -6.42
N ALA A 158 -10.11 16.37 -5.61
CA ALA A 158 -9.64 17.31 -4.59
C ALA A 158 -9.12 18.61 -5.21
N LEU A 159 -8.31 18.53 -6.27
CA LEU A 159 -7.83 19.69 -7.01
C LEU A 159 -8.99 20.51 -7.56
N GLY A 160 -10.06 19.85 -8.03
CA GLY A 160 -11.29 20.51 -8.44
C GLY A 160 -11.92 21.38 -7.35
N VAL A 161 -12.02 20.87 -6.11
CA VAL A 161 -12.52 21.63 -4.96
C VAL A 161 -11.59 22.79 -4.62
N LEU A 162 -10.29 22.53 -4.55
CA LEU A 162 -9.28 23.56 -4.22
C LEU A 162 -9.29 24.71 -5.23
N LEU A 163 -9.28 24.40 -6.53
CA LEU A 163 -9.31 25.41 -7.59
C LEU A 163 -10.57 26.27 -7.50
N ARG A 164 -11.72 25.68 -7.16
CA ARG A 164 -12.98 26.43 -6.95
C ARG A 164 -12.88 27.29 -5.70
N GLY A 165 -12.34 26.75 -4.60
CA GLY A 165 -12.17 27.44 -3.32
C GLY A 165 -11.17 28.58 -3.36
N LEU A 166 -10.20 28.54 -4.26
CA LEU A 166 -9.32 29.67 -4.53
C LEU A 166 -10.08 30.84 -5.20
N GLY A 167 -11.18 30.60 -5.92
CA GLY A 167 -11.86 31.64 -6.68
C GLY A 167 -11.06 32.14 -7.89
N ALA A 168 -11.62 33.10 -8.62
CA ALA A 168 -10.96 33.72 -9.77
C ALA A 168 -9.92 34.78 -9.33
N GLY A 169 -8.86 34.96 -10.10
CA GLY A 169 -7.84 35.98 -9.84
C GLY A 169 -6.46 35.64 -10.39
N LYS A 170 -5.60 36.66 -10.50
CA LYS A 170 -4.18 36.49 -10.83
C LYS A 170 -3.51 35.64 -9.74
N GLY A 171 -2.59 34.76 -10.14
CA GLY A 171 -1.88 33.88 -9.20
C GLY A 171 -2.67 32.64 -8.74
N ARG A 172 -3.94 32.44 -9.16
CA ARG A 172 -4.74 31.24 -8.82
C ARG A 172 -4.02 29.94 -9.18
N VAL A 173 -3.56 29.83 -10.43
CA VAL A 173 -2.91 28.62 -10.95
C VAL A 173 -1.60 28.38 -10.20
N LEU A 174 -0.78 29.42 -10.01
CA LEU A 174 0.48 29.31 -9.28
C LEU A 174 0.27 28.90 -7.82
N THR A 175 -0.75 29.44 -7.15
CA THR A 175 -1.13 29.08 -5.78
C THR A 175 -1.54 27.60 -5.70
N ALA A 176 -2.35 27.13 -6.66
CA ALA A 176 -2.78 25.75 -6.73
C ALA A 176 -1.61 24.79 -7.03
N LEU A 177 -0.76 25.13 -8.00
CA LEU A 177 0.43 24.34 -8.35
C LEU A 177 1.41 24.26 -7.19
N GLY A 178 1.65 25.36 -6.46
CA GLY A 178 2.50 25.36 -5.28
C GLY A 178 1.93 24.49 -4.15
N PHE A 179 0.61 24.50 -3.95
CA PHE A 179 -0.02 23.57 -3.01
C PHE A 179 0.12 22.12 -3.43
N VAL A 180 -0.12 21.83 -4.71
CA VAL A 180 0.02 20.48 -5.27
C VAL A 180 1.46 19.99 -5.08
N ALA A 181 2.46 20.82 -5.41
CA ALA A 181 3.86 20.50 -5.22
C ALA A 181 4.21 20.24 -3.74
N LEU A 182 3.78 21.12 -2.83
CA LEU A 182 3.95 20.93 -1.39
C LEU A 182 3.29 19.65 -0.90
N PHE A 183 2.04 19.41 -1.32
CA PHE A 183 1.28 18.23 -0.94
C PHE A 183 1.98 16.96 -1.42
N PHE A 184 2.41 16.88 -2.68
CA PHE A 184 3.13 15.72 -3.19
C PHE A 184 4.46 15.48 -2.48
N ALA A 185 5.22 16.54 -2.16
CA ALA A 185 6.47 16.41 -1.43
C ALA A 185 6.25 15.83 -0.02
N VAL A 186 5.31 16.38 0.74
CA VAL A 186 5.01 15.93 2.10
C VAL A 186 4.30 14.58 2.11
N ALA A 187 3.37 14.34 1.18
CA ALA A 187 2.70 13.04 1.03
C ALA A 187 3.71 11.96 0.67
N GLY A 188 4.68 12.26 -0.20
CA GLY A 188 5.79 11.38 -0.54
C GLY A 188 6.60 10.99 0.69
N GLN A 189 7.02 11.97 1.50
CA GLN A 189 7.75 11.72 2.75
C GLN A 189 6.91 10.94 3.77
N THR A 190 5.65 11.31 3.96
CA THR A 190 4.73 10.63 4.88
C THR A 190 4.52 9.18 4.46
N SER A 191 4.37 8.94 3.16
CA SER A 191 4.24 7.62 2.58
C SER A 191 5.53 6.80 2.68
N TRP A 192 6.69 7.46 2.64
CA TRP A 192 7.99 6.83 2.86
C TRP A 192 8.13 6.26 4.28
N ILE A 193 7.64 7.01 5.27
CA ILE A 193 7.68 6.65 6.69
C ILE A 193 6.62 5.58 7.01
N LEU A 194 5.38 5.78 6.57
CA LEU A 194 4.25 4.94 6.97
C LEU A 194 4.05 3.71 6.07
N ARG A 195 4.56 3.76 4.83
CA ARG A 195 4.34 2.82 3.71
C ARG A 195 2.91 2.26 3.71
N PRO A 196 1.88 3.11 3.48
CA PRO A 196 0.47 2.73 3.59
C PRO A 196 -0.01 1.97 2.35
N TYR A 197 0.80 1.05 1.81
CA TYR A 197 0.60 0.44 0.50
C TYR A 197 0.44 -1.08 0.57
N LEU A 198 0.13 -1.66 -0.58
CA LEU A 198 0.20 -3.10 -0.84
C LEU A 198 1.57 -3.63 -0.39
N VAL A 199 1.56 -4.67 0.44
CA VAL A 199 2.78 -5.33 0.91
C VAL A 199 2.92 -6.56 0.03
N ARG A 200 4.16 -6.83 -0.40
CA ARG A 200 4.42 -7.99 -1.26
C ARG A 200 3.95 -9.28 -0.56
N PRO A 201 3.30 -10.21 -1.28
CA PRO A 201 2.83 -11.47 -0.71
C PRO A 201 3.95 -12.31 -0.05
N ARG A 202 5.19 -12.20 -0.53
CA ARG A 202 6.37 -12.97 -0.03
C ARG A 202 6.98 -12.45 1.27
N THR A 203 6.51 -11.34 1.84
CA THR A 203 7.08 -10.80 3.09
C THR A 203 6.49 -11.53 4.30
N GLU A 204 7.29 -12.29 5.05
CA GLU A 204 6.83 -13.18 6.14
C GLU A 204 6.02 -12.46 7.23
N SER A 205 6.45 -11.27 7.67
CA SER A 205 5.73 -10.45 8.65
C SER A 205 5.61 -8.99 8.17
N PRO A 206 4.39 -8.45 7.98
CA PRO A 206 4.22 -7.05 7.60
C PRO A 206 4.43 -6.15 8.84
N PRO A 207 5.49 -5.31 8.89
CA PRO A 207 5.73 -4.44 10.03
C PRO A 207 4.72 -3.28 10.07
N PHE A 208 4.32 -2.86 11.28
CA PHE A 208 3.49 -1.66 11.44
C PHE A 208 4.31 -0.38 11.18
N LEU A 209 5.57 -0.33 11.63
CA LEU A 209 6.54 0.74 11.35
C LEU A 209 7.88 0.09 10.97
N ARG A 210 8.61 0.67 10.01
CA ARG A 210 9.97 0.21 9.65
C ARG A 210 11.01 1.11 10.32
N ALA A 211 12.23 0.60 10.52
CA ALA A 211 13.40 1.44 10.80
C ALA A 211 13.67 2.40 9.62
N ARG A 212 14.17 3.60 9.91
CA ARG A 212 14.38 4.67 8.91
C ARG A 212 15.55 4.31 7.97
N GLU A 213 15.22 3.86 6.76
CA GLU A 213 16.18 3.65 5.65
C GLU A 213 15.87 4.65 4.52
N GLY A 214 16.59 5.78 4.48
CA GLY A 214 16.48 6.83 3.44
C GLY A 214 15.19 7.67 3.44
N GLY A 215 15.15 8.75 2.64
CA GLY A 215 13.98 9.62 2.47
C GLY A 215 13.44 9.67 1.03
N PHE A 216 12.21 10.20 0.85
CA PHE A 216 11.61 10.38 -0.48
C PHE A 216 12.45 11.30 -1.38
N GLY A 217 13.09 12.32 -0.80
CA GLY A 217 13.99 13.22 -1.51
C GLY A 217 15.19 12.51 -2.12
N ASP A 218 15.81 11.59 -1.37
CA ASP A 218 16.96 10.80 -1.84
C ASP A 218 16.53 9.91 -3.01
N ALA A 219 15.34 9.31 -2.92
CA ALA A 219 14.80 8.45 -3.97
C ALA A 219 14.42 9.22 -5.24
N VAL A 220 13.83 10.41 -5.11
CA VAL A 220 13.52 11.28 -6.26
C VAL A 220 14.81 11.76 -6.92
N LEU A 221 15.81 12.18 -6.13
CA LEU A 221 17.10 12.61 -6.65
C LEU A 221 17.83 11.46 -7.35
N LYS A 222 17.85 10.27 -6.74
CA LYS A 222 18.44 9.06 -7.32
C LYS A 222 17.72 8.66 -8.61
N SER A 223 16.39 8.67 -8.62
CA SER A 223 15.60 8.38 -9.84
C SER A 223 15.84 9.41 -10.94
N GLY A 224 15.93 10.70 -10.59
CA GLY A 224 16.24 11.77 -11.52
C GLY A 224 17.64 11.62 -12.12
N ARG A 225 18.67 11.39 -11.29
CA ARG A 225 20.03 11.08 -11.73
C ARG A 225 20.06 9.85 -12.64
N SER A 226 19.39 8.78 -12.23
CA SER A 226 19.30 7.54 -13.00
C SER A 226 18.62 7.74 -14.35
N SER A 227 17.57 8.58 -14.43
CA SER A 227 16.93 8.92 -15.71
C SER A 227 17.81 9.74 -16.66
N MET A 228 18.82 10.43 -16.13
CA MET A 228 19.84 11.15 -16.89
C MET A 228 21.07 10.27 -17.20
N GLY A 229 20.99 8.96 -16.93
CA GLY A 229 22.09 8.01 -17.13
C GLY A 229 23.19 8.08 -16.06
N ILE A 230 22.97 8.82 -14.98
CA ILE A 230 23.89 8.94 -13.85
C ILE A 230 23.46 7.91 -12.81
N PHE A 231 24.12 6.76 -12.80
CA PHE A 231 23.95 5.74 -11.78
C PHE A 231 25.04 5.91 -10.73
N ASP A 232 24.67 5.99 -9.45
CA ASP A 232 25.65 5.89 -8.37
C ASP A 232 26.25 4.48 -8.42
N GLU A 233 27.58 4.39 -8.52
CA GLU A 233 28.36 3.16 -8.66
C GLU A 233 28.64 2.49 -7.30
N ASP A 234 27.84 2.77 -6.28
CA ASP A 234 27.98 2.17 -4.96
C ASP A 234 26.95 1.05 -4.80
N LEU A 235 27.37 -0.19 -5.11
CA LEU A 235 27.04 -1.46 -4.43
C LEU A 235 27.66 -2.69 -5.16
N THR A 236 28.94 -2.65 -5.52
CA THR A 236 29.75 -3.87 -5.70
C THR A 236 30.64 -4.18 -4.48
N THR A 237 30.53 -3.40 -3.40
CA THR A 237 31.43 -3.50 -2.23
C THR A 237 30.75 -3.85 -0.90
N HIS A 238 29.45 -4.16 -0.89
CA HIS A 238 28.75 -4.65 0.30
C HIS A 238 27.97 -5.97 0.07
N GLU A 239 28.37 -6.78 -0.91
CA GLU A 239 27.99 -8.20 -0.98
C GLU A 239 29.04 -9.13 -0.33
N HIS A 240 30.13 -8.61 0.26
CA HIS A 240 31.20 -9.42 0.85
C HIS A 240 31.31 -9.37 2.39
N SER A 241 30.27 -9.00 3.14
CA SER A 241 30.33 -9.05 4.63
C SER A 241 29.32 -9.98 5.30
N TRP A 242 28.58 -10.79 4.53
CA TRP A 242 27.69 -11.82 5.09
C TRP A 242 28.19 -13.24 4.82
N GLU A 243 29.39 -13.39 4.25
CA GLU A 243 29.91 -14.68 3.79
C GLU A 243 31.33 -15.01 4.31
N GLU A 244 31.86 -14.33 5.33
CA GLU A 244 33.15 -14.73 5.94
C GLU A 244 33.05 -15.14 7.42
N ASP A 245 32.09 -14.65 8.20
CA ASP A 245 32.00 -14.99 9.64
C ASP A 245 31.33 -16.34 9.95
N SER A 246 30.81 -17.06 8.94
CA SER A 246 30.10 -18.33 9.16
C SER A 246 30.96 -19.59 8.98
N TYR A 247 32.24 -19.46 8.59
CA TYR A 247 33.09 -20.61 8.28
C TYR A 247 34.23 -20.86 9.27
N GLU A 248 34.48 -19.96 10.21
CA GLU A 248 35.66 -20.08 11.10
C GLU A 248 35.44 -21.01 12.31
N HIS A 249 34.25 -21.59 12.50
CA HIS A 249 33.95 -22.49 13.63
C HIS A 249 33.27 -23.83 13.25
N ALA A 250 33.34 -24.26 11.98
CA ALA A 250 32.94 -25.62 11.64
C ALA A 250 34.01 -26.63 12.14
N PRO A 251 33.68 -27.61 13.01
CA PRO A 251 34.63 -28.65 13.39
C PRO A 251 35.03 -29.44 12.13
N ALA A 252 36.33 -29.71 12.01
CA ALA A 252 36.92 -30.36 10.84
C ALA A 252 36.13 -31.61 10.41
N ALA A 253 35.64 -31.59 9.17
CA ALA A 253 34.97 -32.74 8.56
C ALA A 253 35.94 -33.94 8.48
N PRO A 254 35.50 -35.17 8.79
CA PRO A 254 36.33 -36.36 8.61
C PRO A 254 36.68 -36.56 7.13
N ARG A 255 37.95 -36.90 6.86
CA ARG A 255 38.46 -37.15 5.50
C ARG A 255 37.56 -38.13 4.74
N SER A 256 37.20 -37.77 3.51
CA SER A 256 36.45 -38.61 2.56
C SER A 256 37.17 -39.95 2.32
N PRO A 257 36.46 -41.09 2.32
CA PRO A 257 37.05 -42.35 1.87
C PRO A 257 37.28 -42.34 0.35
N GLU A 258 38.35 -42.99 -0.09
CA GLU A 258 38.79 -43.09 -1.49
C GLU A 258 37.67 -43.48 -2.48
N PRO A 259 37.77 -43.05 -3.75
CA PRO A 259 36.76 -43.35 -4.76
C PRO A 259 36.68 -44.86 -5.03
N ARG A 260 35.57 -45.49 -4.61
CA ARG A 260 35.20 -46.84 -5.04
C ARG A 260 34.86 -46.83 -6.52
N THR A 261 35.60 -47.62 -7.29
CA THR A 261 35.27 -47.94 -8.69
C THR A 261 33.98 -48.77 -8.74
N TRP A 262 32.98 -48.28 -9.47
CA TRP A 262 31.74 -49.02 -9.73
C TRP A 262 31.94 -49.99 -10.90
N PRO A 263 31.53 -51.27 -10.80
CA PRO A 263 31.60 -52.18 -11.93
C PRO A 263 30.58 -51.78 -13.01
N ALA A 264 31.00 -51.89 -14.27
CA ALA A 264 30.20 -51.53 -15.44
C ALA A 264 28.87 -52.31 -15.49
N VAL A 265 27.77 -51.57 -15.61
CA VAL A 265 26.42 -52.11 -15.83
C VAL A 265 26.36 -52.75 -17.22
N ARG A 266 26.01 -54.05 -17.31
CA ARG A 266 25.76 -54.73 -18.59
C ARG A 266 24.51 -54.15 -19.25
N ALA A 267 24.59 -53.90 -20.55
CA ALA A 267 23.46 -53.54 -21.38
C ALA A 267 22.36 -54.61 -21.31
N VAL A 268 21.12 -54.17 -21.07
CA VAL A 268 19.89 -54.98 -21.18
C VAL A 268 19.54 -55.10 -22.67
N PRO A 269 19.18 -56.29 -23.20
CA PRO A 269 18.88 -56.43 -24.61
C PRO A 269 17.53 -55.78 -24.96
N GLU A 270 17.53 -55.12 -26.11
CA GLU A 270 16.42 -54.41 -26.74
C GLU A 270 15.28 -55.39 -27.07
N ALA A 271 14.16 -55.26 -26.36
CA ALA A 271 12.96 -56.05 -26.63
C ALA A 271 12.24 -55.49 -27.87
N ALA A 272 12.02 -56.37 -28.84
CA ALA A 272 11.45 -56.10 -30.15
C ALA A 272 10.06 -55.42 -30.08
N VAL A 273 9.89 -54.40 -30.92
CA VAL A 273 8.61 -53.75 -31.23
C VAL A 273 7.82 -54.67 -32.18
N PRO A 274 6.59 -55.12 -31.85
CA PRO A 274 5.73 -55.79 -32.82
C PRO A 274 4.91 -54.78 -33.62
N ALA A 275 4.76 -55.08 -34.91
CA ALA A 275 4.09 -54.27 -35.92
C ALA A 275 2.57 -54.14 -35.69
N GLU A 276 2.04 -52.93 -35.90
CA GLU A 276 0.60 -52.65 -35.99
C GLU A 276 0.00 -53.29 -37.26
N GLY A 277 -1.04 -54.10 -37.05
CA GLY A 277 -2.00 -54.54 -38.04
C GLY A 277 -3.41 -54.14 -37.60
N ALA A 278 -4.24 -53.80 -38.58
CA ALA A 278 -5.49 -53.06 -38.48
C ALA A 278 -6.70 -53.80 -37.86
N GLU A 279 -7.74 -52.97 -37.66
CA GLU A 279 -9.19 -53.28 -37.56
C GLU A 279 -9.85 -53.30 -36.17
N GLY A 280 -10.83 -52.39 -36.00
CA GLY A 280 -12.19 -52.82 -35.65
C GLY A 280 -12.71 -52.59 -34.23
N ALA A 281 -13.67 -51.66 -34.14
CA ALA A 281 -14.89 -51.70 -33.31
C ALA A 281 -14.85 -51.45 -31.78
N GLU A 282 -15.65 -50.43 -31.42
CA GLU A 282 -16.59 -50.36 -30.29
C GLU A 282 -16.10 -50.39 -28.83
N GLY A 283 -16.29 -49.25 -28.17
CA GLY A 283 -17.10 -49.16 -26.96
C GLY A 283 -16.57 -49.76 -25.66
N ALA A 284 -15.91 -48.94 -24.83
CA ALA A 284 -16.12 -48.90 -23.38
C ALA A 284 -15.20 -47.84 -22.74
N VAL A 285 -15.78 -46.99 -21.92
CA VAL A 285 -15.08 -46.07 -21.01
C VAL A 285 -14.45 -46.89 -19.86
N PRO A 286 -13.15 -46.75 -19.55
CA PRO A 286 -12.63 -47.18 -18.25
C PRO A 286 -12.38 -45.99 -17.32
N ALA A 287 -12.81 -46.17 -16.07
CA ALA A 287 -12.64 -45.27 -14.95
C ALA A 287 -11.15 -45.00 -14.61
N ALA A 288 -10.89 -43.80 -14.09
CA ALA A 288 -9.58 -43.33 -13.66
C ALA A 288 -8.96 -44.22 -12.56
N PRO A 289 -7.64 -44.50 -12.60
CA PRO A 289 -6.96 -45.18 -11.50
C PRO A 289 -6.74 -44.24 -10.31
N ALA A 290 -7.02 -44.76 -9.11
CA ALA A 290 -6.81 -44.09 -7.83
C ALA A 290 -5.33 -43.77 -7.57
N ALA A 291 -5.07 -42.60 -6.98
CA ALA A 291 -3.74 -42.15 -6.57
C ALA A 291 -3.11 -43.07 -5.50
N PRO A 292 -1.79 -43.32 -5.53
CA PRO A 292 -1.13 -44.10 -4.49
C PRO A 292 -1.02 -43.31 -3.17
N ALA A 293 -1.28 -44.00 -2.06
CA ALA A 293 -1.19 -43.49 -0.71
C ALA A 293 0.25 -43.11 -0.32
N ALA A 294 0.41 -41.97 0.37
CA ALA A 294 1.68 -41.51 0.93
C ALA A 294 2.19 -42.45 2.05
N PRO A 295 3.51 -42.70 2.17
CA PRO A 295 4.04 -43.55 3.23
C PRO A 295 4.03 -42.83 4.60
N ALA A 296 3.65 -43.58 5.63
CA ALA A 296 3.59 -43.13 7.03
C ALA A 296 4.98 -42.82 7.60
N VAL A 297 5.11 -41.64 8.22
CA VAL A 297 6.29 -41.21 8.98
C VAL A 297 6.39 -42.05 10.26
N ARG A 298 7.46 -42.84 10.38
CA ARG A 298 7.76 -43.67 11.55
C ARG A 298 8.46 -42.81 12.61
N ALA A 299 7.88 -42.73 13.81
CA ALA A 299 8.46 -42.03 14.96
C ALA A 299 9.82 -42.65 15.37
N VAL A 300 10.80 -41.78 15.61
CA VAL A 300 12.13 -42.11 16.16
C VAL A 300 12.01 -42.28 17.68
N PRO A 301 12.52 -43.36 18.30
CA PRO A 301 12.49 -43.52 19.76
C PRO A 301 13.54 -42.62 20.44
N ALA A 302 13.15 -42.02 21.56
CA ALA A 302 14.01 -41.22 22.43
C ALA A 302 15.13 -42.08 23.06
N ALA A 303 16.34 -41.52 23.14
CA ALA A 303 17.49 -42.12 23.78
C ALA A 303 17.33 -42.13 25.32
N PRO A 304 17.89 -43.12 26.04
CA PRO A 304 17.76 -43.21 27.50
C PRO A 304 18.73 -42.27 28.23
N GLU A 305 18.23 -41.67 29.30
CA GLU A 305 19.01 -40.90 30.29
C GLU A 305 20.11 -41.77 30.92
N ARG A 306 21.35 -41.28 30.91
CA ARG A 306 22.39 -41.81 31.81
C ARG A 306 22.30 -41.10 33.15
N GLN A 307 21.90 -41.88 34.14
CA GLN A 307 22.10 -41.67 35.55
C GLN A 307 23.55 -42.06 35.88
N GLU A 308 24.40 -41.12 36.30
CA GLU A 308 25.58 -41.45 37.11
C GLU A 308 25.64 -40.46 38.28
N GLY A 309 25.47 -41.01 39.48
CA GLY A 309 25.71 -40.32 40.75
C GLY A 309 26.93 -40.93 41.45
N GLY A 310 27.66 -40.05 42.15
CA GLY A 310 28.36 -40.35 43.40
C GLY A 310 29.71 -41.07 43.32
N LEU A 311 30.80 -40.31 43.47
CA LEU A 311 31.57 -40.16 44.72
C LEU A 311 32.58 -39.01 44.58
#